data_AF-S8C567-F1
#
_entry.id   AF-S8C567-F1
#
_cell.length_a   1.000
_cell.length_b   1.000
_cell.length_c   1.000
_cell.angle_alpha   90.00
_cell.angle_beta   90.00
_cell.angle_gamma   90.00
#
_symmetry.space_group_name_H-M   'P 1'
#
loop_
_entity.id
_entity.type
_entity.pdbx_description
1 polymer ?
#
loop_
_entity_poly.entity_id
_entity_poly.type
_entity_poly.pdbx_seq_one_letter_code
_entity_poly.pdbx_strand_id
1 'polypeptide(L)' 'FGDTAAVVEVDSMDPFNDFKASMEEMVWAHRLEDWDSMEELLTSYLRVNAESNHGYIIGAFVDVWVRICSEFLRPGGGG' A
#
# COMPACT_ATOMS: atom_id res chain seq x y z
N PHE A 1 -35.37 5.85 0.79
CA PHE A 1 -34.02 6.26 1.17
C PHE A 1 -33.09 5.15 0.74
N GLY A 2 -32.59 5.26 -0.50
CA GLY A 2 -31.71 4.29 -1.12
C GLY A 2 -30.42 5.00 -1.44
N ASP A 3 -29.65 5.32 -0.40
CA ASP A 3 -28.27 5.76 -0.55
C ASP A 3 -27.43 4.51 -0.80
N THR A 4 -27.59 3.92 -1.99
CA THR A 4 -26.49 3.17 -2.59
C THR A 4 -25.39 4.18 -2.81
N ALA A 5 -24.49 4.29 -1.83
CA ALA A 5 -23.22 4.96 -1.98
C ALA A 5 -22.54 4.29 -3.18
N ALA A 6 -22.68 4.91 -4.35
CA ALA A 6 -21.82 4.62 -5.47
C ALA A 6 -20.43 4.92 -4.96
N VAL A 7 -19.66 3.87 -4.67
CA VAL A 7 -18.23 4.00 -4.46
C VAL A 7 -17.73 4.54 -5.78
N VAL A 8 -17.53 5.85 -5.84
CA VAL A 8 -16.89 6.50 -6.97
C VAL A 8 -15.48 5.93 -6.94
N GLU A 9 -15.20 4.98 -7.83
CA GLU A 9 -13.83 4.66 -8.17
C GLU A 9 -13.28 5.95 -8.75
N VAL A 10 -12.56 6.69 -7.91
CA VAL A 10 -11.76 7.81 -8.37
C VAL A 10 -10.75 7.18 -9.29
N ASP A 11 -10.99 7.30 -10.60
CA ASP A 11 -10.01 7.00 -11.63
C ASP A 11 -8.88 8.00 -11.41
N SER A 12 -7.94 7.60 -10.56
CA SER A 12 -6.91 8.51 -10.13
C SER A 12 -5.96 8.74 -11.29
N MET A 13 -5.50 9.99 -11.45
CA MET A 13 -4.60 10.34 -12.55
C MET A 13 -3.26 9.61 -12.44
N ASP A 14 -2.89 9.15 -11.23
CA ASP A 14 -1.62 8.48 -10.95
C ASP A 14 -1.79 7.28 -9.99
N PRO A 15 -2.47 6.19 -10.40
CA PRO A 15 -2.88 5.09 -9.52
C PRO A 15 -1.71 4.49 -8.71
N PHE A 16 -0.53 4.42 -9.32
CA PHE A 16 0.70 3.99 -8.65
C PHE A 16 1.03 4.85 -7.42
N ASN A 17 1.03 6.18 -7.57
CA ASN A 17 1.42 7.08 -6.48
C ASN A 17 0.36 7.10 -5.39
N ASP A 18 -0.92 6.94 -5.73
CA ASP A 18 -1.99 6.86 -4.73
C ASP A 18 -1.92 5.58 -3.91
N PHE A 19 -1.73 4.43 -4.56
CA PHE A 19 -1.53 3.18 -3.83
C PHE A 19 -0.29 3.23 -2.95
N LYS A 20 0.80 3.81 -3.46
CA LYS A 20 2.03 4.01 -2.68
C LYS A 20 1.77 4.87 -1.45
N ALA A 21 1.22 6.07 -1.62
CA ALA A 21 0.95 6.98 -0.51
C ALA A 21 0.03 6.32 0.55
N SER A 22 -1.02 5.63 0.09
CA SER A 22 -1.95 4.92 0.97
C SER A 22 -1.28 3.78 1.74
N MET A 23 -0.40 3.00 1.10
CA MET A 23 0.37 1.95 1.77
C MET A 23 1.36 2.54 2.80
N GLU A 24 2.02 3.65 2.48
CA GLU A 24 2.94 4.32 3.42
C GLU A 24 2.22 4.83 4.67
N GLU A 25 1.02 5.39 4.50
CA GLU A 25 0.17 5.78 5.64
C GLU A 25 -0.22 4.58 6.50
N MET A 26 -0.60 3.46 5.89
CA MET A 26 -0.96 2.23 6.62
C MET A 26 0.23 1.65 7.39
N VAL A 27 1.40 1.59 6.76
CA VAL A 27 2.65 1.16 7.40
C VAL A 27 2.96 2.02 8.62
N TRP A 28 2.86 3.35 8.47
CA TRP A 28 3.14 4.28 9.57
C TRP A 28 2.12 4.18 10.70
N ALA A 29 0.83 4.14 10.37
CA ALA A 29 -0.25 4.13 11.34
C ALA A 29 -0.30 2.83 12.16
N HIS A 30 -0.02 1.70 11.52
CA HIS A 30 -0.13 0.37 12.13
C HIS A 30 1.22 -0.27 12.47
N ARG A 31 2.34 0.42 12.20
CA ARG A 31 3.71 -0.10 12.37
C ARG A 31 3.92 -1.45 11.70
N LEU A 32 3.55 -1.54 10.43
CA LEU A 32 3.74 -2.74 9.61
C LEU A 32 5.22 -2.80 9.18
N GLU A 33 6.05 -3.40 10.02
CA GLU A 33 7.51 -3.45 9.84
C GLU A 33 8.04 -4.87 9.53
N ASP A 34 7.16 -5.88 9.60
CA ASP A 34 7.45 -7.27 9.30
C ASP A 34 6.83 -7.74 7.97
N TRP A 35 7.33 -8.87 7.46
CA TRP A 35 6.90 -9.42 6.17
C TRP A 35 5.43 -9.86 6.19
N ASP A 36 4.98 -10.54 7.26
CA ASP A 36 3.62 -11.08 7.35
C ASP A 36 2.57 -9.97 7.29
N SER A 37 2.78 -8.89 8.07
CA SER A 37 1.95 -7.68 8.06
C SER A 37 1.88 -7.01 6.69
N MET A 38 3.00 -6.97 5.97
CA MET A 38 3.08 -6.38 4.63
C MET A 38 2.44 -7.26 3.55
N GLU A 39 2.57 -8.57 3.66
CA GLU A 39 1.88 -9.54 2.80
C GLU A 39 0.36 -9.46 2.97
N GLU A 40 -0.12 -9.32 4.20
CA GLU A 40 -1.55 -9.12 4.49
C GLU A 40 -2.08 -7.82 3.88
N LEU A 41 -1.31 -6.72 3.99
CA LEU A 41 -1.64 -5.44 3.37
C LEU A 41 -1.75 -5.57 1.85
N LEU A 42 -0.75 -6.16 1.19
CA LEU A 42 -0.77 -6.40 -0.25
C LEU A 42 -1.98 -7.25 -0.67
N THR A 43 -2.23 -8.35 0.05
CA THR A 43 -3.35 -9.25 -0.21
C THR A 43 -4.69 -8.53 -0.10
N SER A 44 -4.84 -7.63 0.88
CA SER A 44 -6.05 -6.81 1.04
C SER A 44 -6.29 -5.93 -0.18
N TYR A 45 -5.26 -5.22 -0.66
CA TYR A 45 -5.39 -4.34 -1.83
C TYR A 45 -5.73 -5.13 -3.09
N LEU A 46 -5.08 -6.27 -3.33
CA LEU A 46 -5.35 -7.11 -4.51
C LEU A 46 -6.77 -7.70 -4.50
N ARG A 47 -7.34 -7.99 -3.32
CA ARG A 47 -8.71 -8.53 -3.19
C ARG A 47 -9.79 -7.49 -3.42
N VAL A 48 -9.56 -6.26 -2.99
CA VAL A 48 -10.59 -5.19 -3.04
C VAL A 48 -10.57 -4.44 -4.37
N ASN A 49 -9.43 -4.42 -5.07
CA ASN A 49 -9.27 -3.67 -6.32
C ASN A 49 -9.35 -4.56 -7.56
N ALA A 50 -9.85 -3.98 -8.66
CA ALA A 50 -9.90 -4.64 -9.96
C ALA A 50 -8.51 -5.10 -10.45
N GLU A 51 -8.47 -6.17 -11.24
CA GLU A 51 -7.23 -6.74 -11.78
C GLU A 51 -6.42 -5.73 -12.63
N SER A 52 -7.09 -4.75 -13.25
CA SER A 52 -6.44 -3.65 -13.97
C SER A 52 -5.50 -2.82 -13.08
N ASN A 53 -5.75 -2.79 -11.77
CA ASN A 53 -4.97 -2.02 -10.81
C ASN A 53 -3.82 -2.83 -10.20
N HIS A 54 -3.80 -4.16 -10.37
CA HIS A 54 -2.84 -5.04 -9.70
C HIS A 54 -1.39 -4.70 -10.05
N GLY A 55 -1.11 -4.30 -11.29
CA GLY A 55 0.23 -3.86 -11.70
C GLY A 55 0.71 -2.64 -10.91
N TYR A 56 -0.16 -1.67 -10.68
CA TYR A 56 0.15 -0.47 -9.89
C TYR A 56 0.30 -0.79 -8.40
N ILE A 57 -0.56 -1.65 -7.86
CA ILE A 57 -0.53 -2.10 -6.46
C ILE A 57 0.78 -2.83 -6.16
N ILE A 58 1.17 -3.79 -6.99
CA ILE A 58 2.42 -4.55 -6.83
C ILE A 58 3.63 -3.62 -6.95
N GLY A 59 3.62 -2.70 -7.91
CA GLY A 59 4.68 -1.72 -8.07
C GLY A 59 4.85 -0.84 -6.84
N ALA A 60 3.74 -0.30 -6.32
CA ALA A 60 3.73 0.53 -5.11
C ALA A 60 4.24 -0.26 -3.89
N PHE A 61 3.78 -1.50 -3.73
CA PHE A 61 4.23 -2.38 -2.65
C PHE A 61 5.75 -2.60 -2.64
N VAL A 62 6.34 -2.91 -3.80
CA VAL A 62 7.79 -3.13 -3.90
C VAL A 62 8.57 -1.87 -3.52
N ASP A 63 8.12 -0.70 -3.96
CA ASP A 63 8.78 0.57 -3.65
C ASP A 63 8.74 0.88 -2.14
N VAL A 64 7.57 0.70 -1.51
CA VAL A 64 7.40 0.87 -0.06
C VAL A 64 8.25 -0.13 0.73
N TRP A 65 8.24 -1.41 0.35
CA TRP A 65 9.00 -2.46 1.04
C TRP A 65 10.51 -2.22 0.96
N VAL A 66 11.02 -1.86 -0.22
CA VAL A 66 12.45 -1.50 -0.40
C VAL A 66 12.82 -0.31 0.47
N ARG A 67 11.94 0.69 0.60
CA ARG A 67 12.18 1.85 1.48
C ARG A 67 12.27 1.43 2.95
N ILE A 68 11.35 0.59 3.43
CA ILE A 68 11.36 0.08 4.82
C ILE A 68 12.65 -0.71 5.09
N CYS A 69 13.00 -1.66 4.22
CA CYS A 69 14.24 -2.44 4.35
C CYS A 69 15.49 -1.55 4.29
N SER A 70 15.48 -0.52 3.43
CA SER A 70 16.58 0.44 3.33
C SER A 70 16.76 1.21 4.65
N GLU A 71 15.68 1.67 5.29
CA GLU A 71 15.75 2.34 6.59
C GLU A 71 16.30 1.41 7.69
N PHE A 72 15.91 0.13 7.68
CA PHE A 72 16.43 -0.86 8.62
C PHE A 72 17.94 -1.13 8.45
N LEU A 73 18.43 -1.07 7.21
CA LEU A 73 19.84 -1.31 6.88
C LEU A 73 20.74 -0.08 7.09
N ARG A 74 20.20 1.07 7.53
CA ARG A 74 21.01 2.26 7.81
C ARG A 74 21.85 2.01 9.07
N PRO A 75 23.20 2.16 9.00
CA PRO A 75 24.06 2.04 10.17
C PRO A 75 23.75 3.18 11.16
N GLY A 76 22.92 2.90 12.16
CA GLY A 76 22.47 3.84 13.19
C GLY A 76 20.98 3.77 13.57
N GLY A 77 20.17 2.94 12.91
CA GLY A 77 18.70 2.89 13.10
C GLY A 77 18.15 1.86 14.10
N GLY A 78 19.00 1.15 14.85
CA GLY A 78 18.55 0.24 15.92
C GLY A 78 18.67 0.90 17.28
N GLY A 79 17.54 1.35 17.85
CA GLY A 79 17.42 1.77 19.25
C GLY A 79 17.05 0.61 20.16
#